data_AF-A0A4Y2A874-F1
#
_entry.id   AF-A0A4Y2A874-F1
#
_cell.length_a   1.000
_cell.length_b   1.000
_cell.length_c   1.000
_cell.angle_alpha   90.00
_cell.angle_beta   90.00
_cell.angle_gamma   90.00
#
_symmetry.space_group_name_H-M   'P 1'
#
loop_
_entity.id
_entity.type
_entity.pdbx_description
1 polymer ?
#
loop_
_entity_poly.entity_id
_entity_poly.type
_entity_poly.pdbx_seq_one_letter_code
_entity_poly.pdbx_strand_id
1 'polypeptide(L)'
;MARAKGHKTCGSVNINLFGSPCELKEMQLPTYADIMRHYYWLRNENRDVYLQPVDDLVKMVGEKVTAIWIKASIPVVSKQTVNGRIEDYYKKCRSVEKSLLRKDIKEKKNSKKFIQNAESSLFDISACKYEDLDHCTCDKSRKVLKREVTFLHDQTTVREMCI
;
A
#
# COMPACT_ATOMS: atom_id res chain seq x y z
N MET A 1 46.41 -26.62 -7.06
CA MET A 1 45.09 -27.10 -6.62
C MET A 1 44.26 -25.90 -6.19
N ALA A 2 43.23 -25.52 -6.95
CA ALA A 2 42.48 -24.28 -6.72
C ALA A 2 40.97 -24.48 -6.87
N ARG A 3 40.29 -24.20 -5.75
CA ARG A 3 38.94 -23.64 -5.54
C ARG A 3 37.72 -24.38 -6.11
N ALA A 4 36.94 -24.89 -5.17
CA ALA A 4 35.57 -25.38 -5.30
C ALA A 4 34.65 -24.37 -5.99
N LYS A 5 33.83 -24.87 -6.92
CA LYS A 5 32.72 -24.16 -7.55
C LYS A 5 31.68 -23.80 -6.49
N GLY A 6 31.54 -22.51 -6.20
CA GLY A 6 30.42 -22.00 -5.42
C GLY A 6 29.10 -22.34 -6.11
N HIS A 7 28.24 -23.05 -5.39
CA HIS A 7 26.86 -23.29 -5.78
C HIS A 7 26.16 -21.93 -5.97
N LYS A 8 25.62 -21.67 -7.16
CA LYS A 8 24.65 -20.60 -7.38
C LYS A 8 23.37 -20.98 -6.63
N THR A 9 23.24 -20.55 -5.38
CA THR A 9 21.93 -20.45 -4.73
C THR A 9 21.07 -19.54 -5.59
N CYS A 10 19.85 -20.01 -5.90
CA CYS A 10 18.82 -19.24 -6.56
C CYS A 10 18.59 -17.95 -5.77
N GLY A 11 19.28 -16.88 -6.15
CA GLY A 11 19.04 -15.55 -5.61
C GLY A 11 17.61 -15.22 -5.97
N SER A 12 16.74 -15.21 -4.97
CA SER A 12 15.36 -14.77 -5.10
C SER A 12 15.40 -13.38 -5.72
N VAL A 13 15.17 -13.29 -7.03
CA VAL A 13 14.87 -12.02 -7.68
C VAL A 13 13.62 -11.55 -6.95
N ASN A 14 13.79 -10.59 -6.06
CA ASN A 14 12.69 -9.97 -5.35
C ASN A 14 11.99 -9.13 -6.42
N ILE A 15 11.06 -9.76 -7.15
CA ILE A 15 10.26 -9.10 -8.17
C ILE A 15 9.32 -8.20 -7.39
N ASN A 16 9.77 -6.99 -7.04
CA ASN A 16 8.88 -6.03 -6.44
C ASN A 16 7.86 -5.64 -7.50
N LEU A 17 6.61 -6.02 -7.25
CA LEU A 17 5.50 -5.96 -8.19
C LEU A 17 5.22 -4.53 -8.69
N PHE A 18 5.59 -3.52 -7.89
CA PHE A 18 5.27 -2.11 -8.11
C PHE A 18 6.50 -1.24 -8.41
N GLY A 19 7.62 -1.85 -8.80
CA GLY A 19 8.87 -1.16 -9.09
C GLY A 19 9.79 -1.02 -7.88
N SER A 20 10.60 0.04 -7.82
CA SER A 20 11.58 0.22 -6.75
C SER A 20 10.88 0.49 -5.40
N PRO A 21 11.31 -0.17 -4.30
CA PRO A 21 10.88 0.21 -2.95
C PRO A 21 11.25 1.66 -2.66
N CYS A 22 10.33 2.40 -2.04
CA CYS A 22 10.54 3.79 -1.66
C CYS A 22 9.70 4.17 -0.44
N GLU A 23 10.07 5.29 0.19
CA GLU A 23 9.32 5.84 1.31
C GLU A 23 7.95 6.41 0.88
N LEU A 24 6.94 6.40 1.77
CA LEU A 24 5.66 7.07 1.52
C LEU A 24 5.85 8.58 1.38
N LYS A 25 5.23 9.15 0.35
CA LYS A 25 5.10 10.60 0.21
C LYS A 25 4.12 11.12 1.25
N GLU A 26 4.49 12.20 1.95
CA GLU A 26 3.66 12.78 3.01
C GLU A 26 2.68 13.86 2.55
N MET A 27 2.78 14.29 1.29
CA MET A 27 1.96 15.39 0.74
C MET A 27 0.75 14.91 -0.07
N GLN A 28 0.56 13.60 -0.22
CA GLN A 28 -0.53 13.02 -1.00
C GLN A 28 -1.09 11.78 -0.29
N LEU A 29 -2.36 11.47 -0.50
CA LEU A 29 -2.96 10.25 0.03
C LEU A 29 -2.40 9.02 -0.71
N PRO A 30 -1.92 7.99 0.00
CA PRO A 30 -1.24 6.87 -0.62
C PRO A 30 -2.18 5.97 -1.42
N THR A 31 -1.66 5.44 -2.52
CA THR A 31 -2.28 4.36 -3.30
C THR A 31 -1.88 2.99 -2.74
N TYR A 32 -2.57 1.93 -3.17
CA TYR A 32 -2.16 0.56 -2.81
C TYR A 32 -0.71 0.24 -3.24
N ALA A 33 -0.27 0.75 -4.40
CA ALA A 33 1.10 0.60 -4.85
C ALA A 33 2.09 1.31 -3.92
N ASP A 34 1.76 2.52 -3.44
CA ASP A 34 2.61 3.26 -2.49
C ASP A 34 2.77 2.50 -1.17
N ILE A 35 1.68 1.93 -0.64
CA ILE A 35 1.72 1.11 0.58
C ILE A 35 2.69 -0.05 0.42
N MET A 36 2.61 -0.78 -0.69
CA MET A 36 3.45 -1.96 -0.91
C MET A 36 4.90 -1.59 -1.20
N ARG A 37 5.15 -0.49 -1.94
CA ARG A 37 6.51 0.04 -2.13
C ARG A 37 7.17 0.39 -0.81
N HIS A 38 6.42 1.02 0.10
CA HIS A 38 6.93 1.38 1.43
C HIS A 38 7.12 0.17 2.34
N TYR A 39 6.19 -0.79 2.31
CA TYR A 39 6.35 -2.05 3.03
C TYR A 39 7.66 -2.75 2.62
N TYR A 40 7.95 -2.83 1.32
CA TYR A 40 9.19 -3.44 0.84
C TYR A 40 10.44 -2.59 1.13
N TRP A 41 10.31 -1.26 1.21
CA TRP A 41 11.40 -0.38 1.62
C TRP A 41 11.77 -0.62 3.08
N LEU A 42 10.78 -0.64 3.98
CA LEU A 42 10.95 -0.98 5.40
C LEU A 42 11.50 -2.39 5.61
N ARG A 43 11.21 -3.32 4.71
CA ARG A 43 11.78 -4.68 4.75
C ARG A 43 13.24 -4.72 4.29
N ASN A 44 13.64 -3.86 3.36
CA ASN A 44 14.95 -3.90 2.71
C ASN A 44 16.04 -3.07 3.42
N GLU A 45 15.70 -1.90 3.97
CA GLU A 45 16.66 -1.05 4.71
C GLU A 45 17.16 -1.69 6.01
N ASN A 46 16.35 -2.60 6.49
CA ASN A 46 16.36 -3.16 7.81
C ASN A 46 16.99 -4.56 7.63
N ARG A 47 18.30 -4.63 7.33
CA ARG A 47 18.95 -5.92 6.99
C ARG A 47 18.94 -6.94 8.14
N ASP A 48 18.79 -6.48 9.39
CA ASP A 48 18.52 -7.30 10.58
C ASP A 48 17.06 -7.79 10.69
N VAL A 49 16.17 -7.32 9.80
CA VAL A 49 14.71 -7.54 9.77
C VAL A 49 14.28 -8.65 8.81
N TYR A 50 15.21 -9.44 8.27
CA TYR A 50 14.81 -10.77 7.80
C TYR A 50 14.11 -11.60 8.91
N LEU A 51 14.24 -11.16 10.17
CA LEU A 51 13.62 -11.74 11.35
C LEU A 51 12.42 -10.97 11.93
N GLN A 52 12.05 -9.75 11.47
CA GLN A 52 10.83 -9.15 12.07
C GLN A 52 9.58 -9.85 11.55
N PRO A 53 8.61 -10.12 12.44
CA PRO A 53 7.30 -10.60 12.05
C PRO A 53 6.64 -9.64 11.04
N VAL A 54 5.91 -10.23 10.08
CA VAL A 54 5.09 -9.47 9.12
C VAL A 54 4.18 -8.47 9.84
N ASP A 55 3.67 -8.84 11.01
CA ASP A 55 2.79 -8.03 11.84
C ASP A 55 3.42 -6.70 12.27
N ASP A 56 4.72 -6.67 12.55
CA ASP A 56 5.40 -5.45 12.98
C ASP A 56 5.62 -4.50 11.80
N LEU A 57 5.98 -5.02 10.64
CA LEU A 57 6.02 -4.24 9.38
C LEU A 57 4.64 -3.67 9.06
N VAL A 58 3.58 -4.47 9.19
CA VAL A 58 2.20 -4.01 8.96
C VAL A 58 1.82 -2.88 9.93
N LYS A 59 2.18 -2.98 11.21
CA LYS A 59 1.92 -1.91 12.20
C LYS A 59 2.67 -0.62 11.83
N MET A 60 3.94 -0.70 11.48
CA MET A 60 4.75 0.48 11.11
C MET A 60 4.20 1.18 9.87
N VAL A 61 3.84 0.41 8.83
CA VAL A 61 3.20 0.96 7.63
C VAL A 61 1.84 1.58 8.00
N GLY A 62 1.02 0.87 8.79
CA GLY A 62 -0.29 1.34 9.23
C GLY A 62 -0.23 2.66 9.97
N GLU A 63 0.72 2.81 10.89
CA GLU A 63 0.95 4.06 11.64
C GLU A 63 1.30 5.23 10.72
N LYS A 64 2.22 5.03 9.77
CA LYS A 64 2.61 6.09 8.83
C LYS A 64 1.46 6.49 7.90
N VAL A 65 0.71 5.51 7.40
CA VAL A 65 -0.47 5.77 6.56
C VAL A 65 -1.52 6.54 7.34
N THR A 66 -1.83 6.11 8.56
CA THR A 66 -2.78 6.80 9.43
C THR A 66 -2.36 8.25 9.69
N ALA A 67 -1.07 8.50 9.93
CA ALA A 67 -0.55 9.85 10.13
C ALA A 67 -0.77 10.75 8.90
N ILE A 68 -0.56 10.25 7.68
CA ILE A 68 -0.79 11.01 6.43
C ILE A 68 -2.28 11.39 6.30
N TRP A 69 -3.20 10.46 6.55
CA TRP A 69 -4.62 10.72 6.45
C TRP A 69 -5.12 11.70 7.53
N ILE A 70 -4.58 11.61 8.75
CA ILE A 70 -4.87 12.56 9.83
C ILE A 70 -4.32 13.95 9.50
N LYS A 71 -3.12 14.04 8.92
CA LYS A 71 -2.52 15.30 8.45
C LYS A 71 -3.42 15.99 7.42
N ALA A 72 -4.06 15.21 6.55
CA ALA A 72 -5.08 15.67 5.61
C ALA A 72 -6.44 16.03 6.25
N SER A 73 -6.55 16.03 7.58
CA SER A 73 -7.81 16.29 8.30
C SER A 73 -8.96 15.33 7.94
N ILE A 74 -8.67 14.12 7.47
CA ILE A 74 -9.67 13.11 7.11
C ILE A 74 -9.79 12.08 8.24
N PRO A 75 -10.99 11.87 8.81
CA PRO A 75 -11.19 10.83 9.81
C PRO A 75 -10.90 9.45 9.25
N VAL A 76 -10.21 8.62 10.02
CA VAL A 76 -9.77 7.28 9.60
C VAL A 76 -10.52 6.16 10.33
N VAL A 77 -10.58 4.98 9.70
CA VAL A 77 -11.02 3.74 10.37
C VAL A 77 -10.06 3.32 11.48
N SER A 78 -10.46 2.33 12.28
CA SER A 78 -9.63 1.83 13.39
C SER A 78 -8.26 1.30 12.92
N LYS A 79 -7.25 1.39 13.79
CA LYS A 79 -5.90 0.83 13.55
C LYS A 79 -5.94 -0.64 13.13
N GLN A 80 -6.79 -1.45 13.77
CA GLN A 80 -6.96 -2.86 13.44
C GLN A 80 -7.48 -3.06 12.01
N THR A 81 -8.43 -2.21 11.58
CA THR A 81 -8.95 -2.24 10.20
C THR A 81 -7.88 -1.85 9.18
N VAL A 82 -7.08 -0.82 9.48
CA VAL A 82 -5.97 -0.41 8.60
C VAL A 82 -4.97 -1.56 8.44
N ASN A 83 -4.52 -2.13 9.55
CA ASN A 83 -3.55 -3.23 9.55
C ASN A 83 -4.07 -4.46 8.80
N GLY A 84 -5.32 -4.87 9.04
CA GLY A 84 -5.92 -6.00 8.34
C GLY A 84 -5.98 -5.79 6.82
N ARG A 85 -6.31 -4.57 6.37
CA ARG A 85 -6.31 -4.25 4.93
C ARG A 85 -4.92 -4.31 4.29
N ILE A 86 -3.89 -3.87 5.00
CA ILE A 86 -2.50 -3.97 4.53
C ILE A 86 -2.12 -5.45 4.40
N GLU A 87 -2.41 -6.25 5.42
CA GLU A 87 -2.10 -7.68 5.45
C GLU A 87 -2.82 -8.46 4.33
N ASP A 88 -4.11 -8.20 4.14
CA ASP A 88 -4.90 -8.79 3.06
C ASP A 88 -4.36 -8.42 1.68
N TYR A 89 -3.95 -7.17 1.49
CA TYR A 89 -3.38 -6.74 0.23
C TYR A 89 -1.98 -7.33 -0.02
N TYR A 90 -1.17 -7.47 1.02
CA TYR A 90 0.10 -8.19 0.95
C TYR A 90 -0.11 -9.65 0.52
N LYS A 91 -1.09 -10.36 1.09
CA LYS A 91 -1.45 -11.73 0.67
C LYS A 91 -1.82 -11.79 -0.81
N LYS A 92 -2.58 -10.80 -1.32
CA LYS A 92 -2.90 -10.67 -2.75
C LYS A 92 -1.64 -10.49 -3.60
N CYS A 93 -0.73 -9.61 -3.21
CA CYS A 93 0.55 -9.40 -3.91
C CYS A 93 1.37 -10.70 -3.98
N ARG A 94 1.48 -11.43 -2.86
CA ARG A 94 2.19 -12.73 -2.81
C ARG A 94 1.57 -13.78 -3.74
N SER A 95 0.26 -13.78 -3.90
CA SER A 95 -0.41 -14.66 -4.85
C SER A 95 -0.03 -14.32 -6.30
N VAL A 96 -0.03 -13.02 -6.65
CA VAL A 96 0.33 -12.53 -7.99
C VAL A 96 1.80 -12.84 -8.30
N GLU A 97 2.71 -12.58 -7.36
CA GLU A 97 4.14 -12.91 -7.49
C GLU A 97 4.35 -14.41 -7.78
N LYS A 98 3.67 -15.30 -7.05
CA LYS A 98 3.73 -16.76 -7.27
C LYS A 98 3.21 -17.15 -8.65
N SER A 99 2.13 -16.54 -9.12
CA SER A 99 1.60 -16.77 -10.46
C SER A 99 2.58 -16.35 -11.56
N LEU A 100 3.24 -15.20 -11.40
CA LEU A 100 4.22 -14.70 -12.38
C LEU A 100 5.42 -15.64 -12.56
N LEU A 101 5.86 -16.31 -11.50
CA LEU A 101 6.95 -17.30 -11.56
C LEU A 101 6.60 -18.53 -12.41
N ARG A 102 5.31 -18.84 -12.57
CA ARG A 102 4.83 -20.00 -13.36
C ARG A 102 4.80 -19.75 -14.88
N LYS A 103 5.21 -18.56 -15.34
CA LYS A 103 5.39 -18.16 -16.75
C LYS A 103 4.14 -18.28 -17.65
N ASP A 104 2.93 -18.33 -17.09
CA ASP A 104 1.69 -18.32 -17.87
C ASP A 104 1.41 -16.92 -18.48
N ILE A 105 1.11 -16.87 -19.78
CA ILE A 105 0.82 -15.64 -20.54
C ILE A 105 -0.46 -14.96 -20.02
N LYS A 106 -1.48 -15.74 -19.64
CA LYS A 106 -2.74 -15.21 -19.08
C LYS A 106 -2.50 -14.55 -17.72
N GLU A 107 -1.67 -15.18 -16.88
CA GLU A 107 -1.30 -14.65 -15.57
C GLU A 107 -0.51 -13.33 -15.68
N LYS A 108 0.33 -13.17 -16.70
CA LYS A 108 1.00 -11.88 -16.97
C LYS A 108 0.00 -10.76 -17.28
N LYS A 109 -1.07 -11.03 -18.05
CA LYS A 109 -2.10 -10.02 -18.35
C LYS A 109 -2.88 -9.63 -17.10
N ASN A 110 -3.24 -10.60 -16.26
CA ASN A 110 -3.93 -10.34 -14.99
C ASN A 110 -3.06 -9.53 -14.02
N SER A 111 -1.76 -9.84 -13.97
CA SER A 111 -0.80 -9.12 -13.12
C SER A 111 -0.65 -7.65 -13.54
N LYS A 112 -0.62 -7.35 -14.84
CA LYS A 112 -0.60 -5.96 -15.33
C LYS A 112 -1.82 -5.16 -14.89
N LYS A 113 -3.02 -5.77 -14.98
CA LYS A 113 -4.27 -5.13 -14.51
C LYS A 113 -4.25 -4.90 -13.00
N PHE A 114 -3.72 -5.87 -12.24
CA PHE A 114 -3.56 -5.75 -10.80
C PHE A 114 -2.63 -4.58 -10.44
N ILE A 115 -1.47 -4.46 -11.10
CA ILE A 115 -0.52 -3.36 -10.90
C ILE A 115 -1.17 -2.01 -11.24
N GLN A 116 -1.79 -1.90 -12.41
CA GLN A 116 -2.43 -0.67 -12.84
C GLN A 116 -3.53 -0.23 -11.87
N ASN A 117 -4.34 -1.17 -11.37
CA ASN A 117 -5.36 -0.86 -10.37
C ASN A 117 -4.73 -0.40 -9.04
N ALA A 118 -3.62 -1.00 -8.62
CA ALA A 118 -2.91 -0.62 -7.41
C ALA A 118 -2.32 0.78 -7.48
N GLU A 119 -1.84 1.19 -8.66
CA GLU A 119 -1.24 2.49 -8.92
C GLU A 119 -2.28 3.61 -9.01
N SER A 120 -3.51 3.32 -9.46
CA SER A 120 -4.56 4.32 -9.58
C SER A 120 -5.50 4.37 -8.36
N SER A 121 -5.64 3.29 -7.62
CA SER A 121 -6.61 3.21 -6.51
C SER A 121 -6.01 3.69 -5.20
N LEU A 122 -6.70 4.64 -4.54
CA LEU A 122 -6.37 5.05 -3.18
C LEU A 122 -6.44 3.87 -2.20
N PHE A 123 -5.50 3.84 -1.27
CA PHE A 123 -5.61 3.01 -0.08
C PHE A 123 -6.57 3.68 0.91
N ASP A 124 -7.86 3.65 0.57
CA ASP A 124 -8.88 4.47 1.22
C ASP A 124 -9.24 3.99 2.65
N ILE A 125 -8.62 4.61 3.64
CA ILE A 125 -8.87 4.36 5.06
C ILE A 125 -9.82 5.38 5.70
N SER A 126 -10.53 6.20 4.92
CA SER A 126 -11.53 7.13 5.45
C SER A 126 -12.61 6.40 6.27
N ALA A 127 -13.00 7.00 7.39
CA ALA A 127 -14.05 6.49 8.27
C ALA A 127 -15.45 6.66 7.67
N CYS A 128 -15.62 7.62 6.77
CA CYS A 128 -16.85 7.96 6.07
C CYS A 128 -16.71 7.63 4.59
N LYS A 129 -17.65 6.83 4.06
CA LYS A 129 -17.65 6.33 2.68
C LYS A 129 -18.66 7.00 1.76
N TYR A 130 -19.42 7.96 2.27
CA TYR A 130 -20.49 8.60 1.48
C TYR A 130 -19.92 9.61 0.49
N GLU A 131 -20.30 9.44 -0.77
CA GLU A 131 -20.04 10.39 -1.87
C GLU A 131 -20.83 11.69 -1.67
N ASP A 132 -22.03 11.57 -1.07
CA ASP A 132 -22.87 12.70 -0.70
C ASP A 132 -22.73 13.00 0.80
N LEU A 133 -21.95 14.03 1.11
CA LEU A 133 -21.69 14.44 2.48
C LEU A 133 -22.82 15.24 3.10
N ASP A 134 -23.76 15.75 2.30
CA ASP A 134 -24.95 16.44 2.79
C ASP A 134 -25.97 15.45 3.34
N HIS A 135 -26.00 14.22 2.80
CA HIS A 135 -26.86 13.13 3.26
C HIS A 135 -26.13 12.09 4.12
N CYS A 136 -24.85 12.29 4.42
CA CYS A 136 -24.07 11.37 5.24
C CYS A 136 -24.64 11.26 6.66
N THR A 137 -24.86 10.03 7.12
CA THR A 137 -25.41 9.73 8.46
C THR A 137 -24.35 9.38 9.50
N CYS A 138 -23.06 9.42 9.13
CA CYS A 138 -21.97 9.15 10.08
C CYS A 138 -21.97 10.13 11.27
N ASP A 139 -21.45 9.66 12.40
CA ASP A 139 -21.16 10.54 13.54
C ASP A 139 -20.26 11.70 13.13
N LYS A 140 -20.43 12.87 13.76
CA LYS A 140 -19.67 14.09 13.44
C LYS A 140 -18.15 13.86 13.45
N SER A 141 -17.64 13.06 14.39
CA SER A 141 -16.21 12.73 14.51
C SER A 141 -15.67 11.85 13.37
N ARG A 142 -16.56 11.17 12.63
CA ARG A 142 -16.22 10.26 11.54
C ARG A 142 -16.46 10.86 10.16
N LYS A 143 -17.14 12.00 10.09
CA LYS A 143 -17.48 12.71 8.84
C LYS A 143 -16.26 13.45 8.29
N VAL A 144 -16.03 13.31 6.98
CA VAL A 144 -15.09 14.16 6.26
C VAL A 144 -15.58 15.61 6.35
N LEU A 145 -14.70 16.54 6.69
CA LEU A 145 -15.03 17.96 6.74
C LEU A 145 -15.35 18.46 5.33
N LYS A 146 -16.38 19.31 5.20
CA LYS A 146 -16.85 19.86 3.91
C LYS A 146 -15.75 20.54 3.07
N ARG A 147 -14.73 21.11 3.73
CA ARG A 147 -13.58 21.73 3.05
C ARG A 147 -12.59 20.72 2.44
N GLU A 148 -12.52 19.50 2.97
CA GLU A 148 -11.58 18.45 2.52
C GLU A 148 -12.18 17.55 1.42
N VAL A 149 -13.42 17.81 1.01
CA VAL A 149 -14.16 16.99 0.03
C VAL A 149 -13.55 17.14 -1.35
N THR A 150 -13.26 18.37 -1.74
CA THR A 150 -12.59 18.68 -3.00
C THR A 150 -11.22 18.02 -3.05
N PHE A 151 -10.47 18.07 -1.95
CA PHE A 151 -9.18 17.38 -1.82
C PHE A 151 -9.34 15.86 -1.97
N LEU A 152 -10.27 15.23 -1.23
CA LEU A 152 -10.47 13.78 -1.31
C LEU A 152 -10.89 13.34 -2.72
N HIS A 153 -11.74 14.12 -3.39
CA HIS A 153 -12.14 13.86 -4.78
C HIS A 153 -10.97 14.00 -5.76
N ASP A 154 -10.17 15.04 -5.64
CA ASP A 154 -8.92 15.21 -6.41
C ASP A 154 -7.99 14.01 -6.24
N GLN A 155 -7.77 13.55 -5.00
CA GLN A 155 -6.88 12.43 -4.71
C GLN A 155 -7.37 11.09 -5.28
N THR A 156 -8.67 10.96 -5.59
CA THR A 156 -9.23 9.78 -6.29
C THR A 156 -9.14 9.87 -7.80
N THR A 157 -8.83 11.04 -8.36
CA THR A 157 -8.89 11.32 -9.79
C THR A 157 -7.54 11.77 -10.33
N VAL A 158 -7.26 13.07 -10.33
CA VAL A 158 -6.08 13.68 -10.96
C VAL A 158 -4.87 13.77 -10.03
N ARG A 159 -5.10 13.81 -8.71
CA ARG A 159 -4.07 13.84 -7.66
C ARG A 159 -3.14 15.07 -7.76
N GLU A 160 -3.69 16.23 -8.07
CA GLU A 160 -2.93 17.49 -8.17
C GLU A 160 -2.83 18.21 -6.83
N MET A 161 -3.86 18.10 -5.98
CA MET A 161 -3.84 18.73 -4.67
C MET A 161 -2.87 18.02 -3.72
N CYS A 162 -2.33 18.79 -2.78
CA CYS A 162 -1.43 18.32 -1.74
C CYS A 162 -1.99 18.69 -0.35
N ILE A 163 -1.58 17.92 0.66
CA ILE A 163 -1.90 18.13 2.08
C ILE A 163 -1.29 19.42 2.60
#